data_AF-A0A6M3KGZ0-F1
#
_entry.id   AF-A0A6M3KGZ0-F1
#
_cell.length_a   1.000
_cell.length_b   1.000
_cell.length_c   1.000
_cell.angle_alpha   90.00
_cell.angle_beta   90.00
_cell.angle_gamma   90.00
#
_symmetry.space_group_name_H-M   'P 1'
#
loop_
_entity.id
_entity.type
_entity.pdbx_description
1 polymer ?
#
loop_
_entity_poly.entity_id
_entity_poly.type
_entity_poly.pdbx_seq_one_letter_code
_entity_poly.pdbx_strand_id
1 'polypeptide(L)'
;MMKHTKGPWRYEDGTKTIRSVPGNHWIASLDSWDGAIDNEANARLIAAAPEMLEALREAKQILERAKQYFPKYVLANSIDPAITKAEGRE
;
A
#
# COMPACT_ATOMS: atom_id res chain seq x y z
N MET A 1 1.59 12.04 -12.78
CA MET A 1 2.58 11.68 -11.75
C MET A 1 2.29 10.27 -11.25
N MET A 2 3.30 9.40 -11.19
CA MET A 2 3.17 8.11 -10.49
C MET A 2 3.25 8.40 -8.99
N LYS A 3 2.14 8.18 -8.25
CA LYS A 3 2.09 8.36 -6.79
C LYS A 3 2.70 7.16 -6.03
N HIS A 4 3.06 6.09 -6.74
CA HIS A 4 3.52 4.83 -6.17
C HIS A 4 4.61 4.22 -7.06
N THR A 5 5.53 3.49 -6.43
CA THR A 5 6.52 2.68 -7.13
C THR A 5 5.80 1.57 -7.90
N LYS A 6 6.11 1.38 -9.19
CA LYS A 6 5.52 0.30 -10.00
C LYS A 6 6.15 -1.05 -9.65
N GLY A 7 5.32 -2.06 -9.38
CA GLY A 7 5.74 -3.47 -9.37
C GLY A 7 5.94 -4.02 -10.80
N PRO A 8 6.38 -5.27 -10.95
CA PRO A 8 6.69 -6.25 -9.91
C PRO A 8 8.04 -6.00 -9.20
N TRP A 9 8.17 -6.50 -7.96
CA TRP A 9 9.40 -6.43 -7.16
C TRP A 9 9.87 -7.81 -6.75
N ARG A 10 11.17 -7.94 -6.47
CA ARG A 10 11.75 -9.13 -5.84
C ARG A 10 12.60 -8.72 -4.63
N TYR A 11 12.66 -9.60 -3.66
CA TYR A 11 13.66 -9.53 -2.60
C TYR A 11 14.98 -10.12 -3.11
N GLU A 12 16.09 -9.42 -2.87
CA GLU A 12 17.45 -9.86 -3.16
C GLU A 12 18.19 -10.12 -1.85
N ASP A 13 18.41 -11.40 -1.53
CA ASP A 13 18.92 -11.81 -0.22
C ASP A 13 20.36 -11.38 0.02
N GLY A 14 21.22 -11.41 -1.00
CA GLY A 14 22.64 -11.06 -0.87
C GLY A 14 22.88 -9.60 -0.50
N THR A 15 21.93 -8.70 -0.81
CA THR A 15 22.02 -7.27 -0.48
C THR A 15 20.95 -6.83 0.52
N LYS A 16 20.05 -7.72 0.93
CA LYS A 16 18.87 -7.41 1.76
C LYS A 16 18.06 -6.24 1.17
N THR A 17 17.80 -6.27 -0.14
CA THR A 17 17.08 -5.19 -0.85
C THR A 17 15.80 -5.66 -1.53
N ILE A 18 14.90 -4.72 -1.80
CA ILE A 18 13.79 -4.87 -2.74
C ILE A 18 14.22 -4.24 -4.07
N ARG A 19 14.12 -5.01 -5.15
CA ARG A 19 14.51 -4.61 -6.51
C ARG A 19 13.32 -4.66 -7.46
N SER A 20 13.28 -3.74 -8.43
CA SER A 20 12.28 -3.82 -9.50
C SER A 20 12.58 -4.98 -10.45
N VAL A 21 11.54 -5.55 -11.04
CA VAL A 21 11.63 -6.59 -12.07
C VAL A 21 10.94 -6.09 -13.33
N PRO A 22 11.57 -6.21 -14.53
CA PRO A 22 12.88 -6.81 -14.79
C PRO A 22 14.08 -5.86 -14.60
N GLY A 23 13.84 -4.56 -14.41
CA GLY A 23 14.90 -3.53 -14.51
C GLY A 23 15.99 -3.55 -13.42
N ASN A 24 15.82 -4.32 -12.35
CA ASN A 24 16.78 -4.46 -11.24
C ASN A 24 17.15 -3.14 -10.53
N HIS A 25 16.25 -2.15 -10.56
CA HIS A 25 16.46 -0.88 -9.89
C HIS A 25 16.29 -1.06 -8.37
N TRP A 26 17.10 -0.36 -7.57
CA TRP A 26 16.95 -0.34 -6.11
C TRP A 26 15.65 0.35 -5.73
N ILE A 27 14.76 -0.35 -5.02
CA ILE A 27 13.48 0.19 -4.54
C ILE A 27 13.53 0.50 -3.05
N ALA A 28 14.03 -0.44 -2.25
CA ALA A 28 14.17 -0.28 -0.81
C ALA A 28 15.29 -1.16 -0.27
N SER A 29 15.83 -0.78 0.89
CA SER A 29 16.77 -1.59 1.66
C SER A 29 16.05 -2.07 2.91
N LEU A 30 16.23 -3.33 3.28
CA LEU A 30 15.79 -3.86 4.59
C LEU A 30 16.87 -3.67 5.65
N ASP A 31 18.12 -3.69 5.21
CA ASP A 31 19.31 -3.50 6.04
C ASP A 31 20.23 -2.51 5.32
N SER A 32 20.15 -1.25 5.71
CA SER A 32 21.02 -0.17 5.23
C SER A 32 21.97 0.22 6.34
N TRP A 33 22.98 1.06 6.03
CA TRP A 33 23.86 1.62 7.05
C TRP A 33 23.06 2.26 8.22
N ASP A 34 23.62 2.16 9.43
CA ASP A 34 22.96 2.61 10.66
C ASP A 34 22.46 4.06 10.56
N GLY A 35 21.15 4.25 10.76
CA GLY A 35 20.50 5.56 10.70
C GLY A 35 19.91 5.95 9.33
N ALA A 36 20.12 5.16 8.29
CA ALA A 36 19.55 5.42 6.96
C ALA A 36 18.07 5.05 6.82
N ILE A 37 17.59 4.15 7.67
CA ILE A 37 16.21 3.66 7.70
C ILE A 37 15.68 3.83 9.11
N ASP A 38 14.52 4.47 9.22
CA ASP A 38 13.72 4.42 10.45
C ASP A 38 12.96 3.09 10.48
N ASN A 39 13.65 2.05 10.94
CA ASN A 39 13.11 0.70 11.07
C ASN A 39 11.89 0.67 11.99
N GLU A 40 11.84 1.57 12.98
CA GLU A 40 10.71 1.68 13.90
C GLU A 40 9.48 2.27 13.20
N ALA A 41 9.64 3.32 12.39
CA ALA A 41 8.56 3.87 11.59
C ALA A 41 8.03 2.87 10.56
N ASN A 42 8.91 2.13 9.89
CA ASN A 42 8.50 1.09 8.94
C ASN A 42 7.77 -0.06 9.65
N ALA A 43 8.27 -0.50 10.82
CA ALA A 43 7.60 -1.52 11.62
C ALA A 43 6.21 -1.04 12.07
N ARG A 44 6.06 0.20 12.55
CA ARG A 44 4.75 0.78 12.90
C ARG A 44 3.81 0.84 11.69
N LEU A 45 4.31 1.21 10.51
CA LEU A 45 3.51 1.28 9.29
C LEU A 45 3.00 -0.10 8.86
N ILE A 46 3.87 -1.12 8.89
CA ILE A 46 3.50 -2.51 8.57
C ILE A 46 2.53 -3.05 9.61
N ALA A 47 2.80 -2.80 10.89
CA ALA A 47 1.96 -3.26 12.00
C ALA A 47 0.55 -2.69 11.93
N ALA A 48 0.39 -1.44 11.48
CA ALA A 48 -0.92 -0.80 11.32
C ALA A 48 -1.64 -1.14 10.00
N ALA A 49 -1.00 -1.85 9.07
CA ALA A 49 -1.58 -2.16 7.75
C ALA A 49 -2.88 -2.99 7.81
N PRO A 50 -3.01 -4.01 8.70
CA PRO A 50 -4.26 -4.75 8.86
C PRO A 50 -5.42 -3.85 9.32
N GLU A 51 -5.20 -3.02 10.34
CA GLU A 51 -6.22 -2.12 10.89
C GLU A 51 -6.60 -1.04 9.88
N MET A 52 -5.63 -0.54 9.11
CA MET A 52 -5.89 0.39 8.00
C MET A 52 -6.74 -0.25 6.89
N LEU A 53 -6.52 -1.53 6.56
CA LEU A 53 -7.33 -2.25 5.58
C LEU A 53 -8.77 -2.47 6.10
N GLU A 54 -8.94 -2.83 7.37
CA GLU A 54 -10.27 -2.96 7.97
C GLU A 54 -11.02 -1.62 8.00
N ALA A 55 -10.35 -0.53 8.39
CA ALA A 55 -10.95 0.80 8.35
C ALA A 55 -11.40 1.21 6.93
N LEU A 56 -10.65 0.84 5.89
CA LEU A 56 -11.05 1.07 4.50
C LEU A 56 -12.27 0.22 4.10
N ARG A 57 -12.36 -1.03 4.56
CA ARG A 57 -13.52 -1.89 4.32
C ARG A 57 -14.78 -1.33 4.99
N GLU A 58 -14.67 -0.85 6.22
CA GLU A 58 -15.77 -0.18 6.93
C GLU A 58 -16.20 1.11 6.22
N ALA A 59 -15.23 1.94 5.80
CA ALA A 59 -15.50 3.16 5.04
C ALA A 59 -16.25 2.86 3.74
N LYS A 60 -15.90 1.78 3.03
CA LYS A 60 -16.63 1.34 1.83
C LYS A 60 -18.10 1.04 2.14
N GLN A 61 -18.39 0.34 3.22
CA GLN A 61 -19.78 0.03 3.60
C GLN A 61 -20.59 1.29 3.89
N ILE A 62 -19.97 2.27 4.56
CA ILE A 62 -20.61 3.57 4.84
C ILE A 62 -20.87 4.34 3.54
N LEU A 63 -19.90 4.38 2.62
CA LEU A 63 -20.04 5.06 1.33
C LEU A 63 -21.15 4.45 0.46
N GLU A 64 -21.27 3.12 0.42
CA GLU A 64 -22.34 2.45 -0.33
C GLU A 64 -23.72 2.74 0.27
N ARG A 65 -23.85 2.82 1.59
CA ARG A 65 -25.09 3.28 2.23
C ARG A 65 -25.38 4.74 1.91
N ALA A 66 -24.37 5.61 2.00
CA ALA A 66 -24.52 7.04 1.70
C ALA A 66 -24.96 7.28 0.25
N LYS A 67 -24.55 6.43 -0.69
CA LYS A 67 -24.93 6.51 -2.11
C LYS A 67 -26.43 6.42 -2.34
N GLN A 68 -27.15 5.69 -1.47
CA GLN A 68 -28.62 5.60 -1.53
C GLN A 68 -29.30 6.94 -1.23
N TYR A 69 -28.69 7.77 -0.37
CA TYR A 69 -29.24 9.04 0.07
C TYR A 69 -28.64 10.25 -0.67
N PHE A 70 -27.39 10.15 -1.12
CA PHE A 70 -26.62 11.25 -1.71
C PHE A 70 -25.88 10.85 -3.00
N PRO A 71 -26.59 10.39 -4.05
CA PRO A 71 -25.97 9.74 -5.23
C PRO A 71 -25.01 10.62 -6.03
N LYS A 72 -25.07 11.96 -5.91
CA LYS A 72 -24.20 12.90 -6.64
C LYS A 72 -22.85 13.19 -5.97
N TYR A 73 -22.63 12.74 -4.72
CA TYR A 73 -21.48 13.18 -3.90
C TYR A 73 -20.56 12.05 -3.44
N VAL A 74 -20.83 10.79 -3.80
CA VAL A 74 -20.05 9.66 -3.27
C VAL A 74 -18.85 9.35 -4.14
N LEU A 75 -17.65 9.56 -3.59
CA LEU A 75 -16.34 9.12 -4.10
C LEU A 75 -16.15 7.59 -4.03
N ALA A 76 -17.22 6.79 -4.18
CA ALA A 76 -17.18 5.34 -4.06
C ALA A 76 -16.21 4.69 -5.07
N ASN A 77 -16.04 5.33 -6.23
CA ASN A 77 -15.26 4.76 -7.33
C ASN A 77 -13.74 4.65 -7.04
N SER A 78 -13.21 5.35 -6.03
CA SER A 78 -11.78 5.30 -5.70
C SER A 78 -11.40 4.34 -4.57
N ILE A 79 -12.37 3.82 -3.80
CA ILE A 79 -12.05 2.95 -2.65
C ILE A 79 -11.81 1.50 -3.05
N ASP A 80 -12.55 1.00 -4.05
CA ASP A 80 -12.42 -0.37 -4.53
C ASP A 80 -11.03 -0.69 -5.10
N PRO A 81 -10.43 0.16 -5.97
CA PRO A 81 -9.07 -0.09 -6.44
C PRO A 81 -8.04 -0.10 -5.31
N ALA A 82 -8.24 0.70 -4.27
CA ALA A 82 -7.33 0.76 -3.13
C ALA A 82 -7.37 -0.52 -2.28
N ILE A 83 -8.56 -1.06 -2.02
CA ILE A 83 -8.76 -2.32 -1.29
C ILE A 83 -8.20 -3.50 -2.10
N THR A 84 -8.54 -3.62 -3.39
CA THR A 84 -8.02 -4.67 -4.27
C THR A 84 -6.49 -4.70 -4.28
N LYS A 85 -5.87 -3.52 -4.35
CA LYS A 85 -4.42 -3.37 -4.30
C LYS A 85 -3.83 -3.77 -2.94
N ALA A 86 -4.45 -3.35 -1.84
CA ALA A 86 -3.99 -3.68 -0.48
C ALA A 86 -4.07 -5.19 -0.18
N GLU A 87 -5.01 -5.90 -0.80
CA GLU A 87 -5.16 -7.35 -0.70
C GLU A 87 -4.26 -8.14 -1.68
N GLY A 88 -3.52 -7.44 -2.55
CA GLY A 88 -2.65 -8.07 -3.54
C GLY A 88 -3.39 -8.77 -4.69
N ARG A 89 -4.64 -8.38 -4.97
CA ARG A 89 -5.50 -8.99 -6.00
C ARG A 89 -5.45 -8.26 -7.35
N GLU A 90 -4.26 -7.80 -7.77
CA GLU A 90 -4.04 -7.10 -9.05
C GLU A 90 -4.00 -8.04 -10.26
#